data_AF-A0A4Q6BJE9-F1
#
_entry.id   AF-A0A4Q6BJE9-F1
#
_cell.length_a   1.000
_cell.length_b   1.000
_cell.length_c   1.000
_cell.angle_alpha   90.00
_cell.angle_beta   90.00
_cell.angle_gamma   90.00
#
_symmetry.space_group_name_H-M   'P 1'
#
loop_
_entity.id
_entity.type
_entity.pdbx_description
1 polymer ?
#
loop_
_entity_poly.entity_id
_entity_poly.type
_entity_poly.pdbx_seq_one_letter_code
_entity_poly.pdbx_strand_id
1 'polypeptide(L)'
;PPLKTDHSFLDVLPGGANAVEFPEKPLFGVFTSGTVSGKPRLVLYSRRNIEAALEAVLKLFDRTRITSVFAYPQPFHTFGLTLGYLLALKLGVPLRFHEGKYSQESHRTRASFTDAGQLTLGTPAHFFDLCALIKKGLEVTPSYSCIIGGAAVDVDLWNQVRSIAQIEAPSIGYGCTEASPAVTHLNPGTAPSRSGEIGFPLDNLHSTVVKDQGVEISGPSLCMAKIRELKSPDLLYAWRSSKVTAQVSRSSFQRNS
;
A
#
# COMPACT_ATOMS: atom_id res chain seq x y z
N PRO A 1 1.47 0.84 24.50
CA PRO A 1 0.33 1.29 25.33
C PRO A 1 -0.87 1.73 24.47
N PRO A 2 -2.11 1.28 24.73
CA PRO A 2 -3.24 1.82 23.98
C PRO A 2 -3.59 3.17 24.61
N LEU A 3 -3.43 4.27 23.88
CA LEU A 3 -3.84 5.59 24.37
C LEU A 3 -4.66 6.37 23.36
N LYS A 4 -5.86 6.71 23.85
CA LYS A 4 -6.81 7.79 23.57
C LYS A 4 -6.64 8.55 22.26
N THR A 5 -7.56 8.28 21.35
CA THR A 5 -7.94 9.14 20.24
C THR A 5 -9.09 10.04 20.68
N ASP A 6 -8.89 11.35 20.64
CA ASP A 6 -9.96 12.34 20.80
C ASP A 6 -10.85 12.26 19.55
N HIS A 7 -12.15 11.99 19.74
CA HIS A 7 -13.05 11.60 18.66
C HIS A 7 -14.29 12.49 18.64
N SER A 8 -14.36 13.44 17.71
CA SER A 8 -15.65 13.98 17.27
C SER A 8 -16.26 12.99 16.27
N PHE A 9 -17.05 12.04 16.77
CA PHE A 9 -17.86 11.14 15.95
C PHE A 9 -19.08 11.89 15.39
N LEU A 10 -19.45 11.62 14.13
CA LEU A 10 -20.76 12.00 13.60
C LEU A 10 -21.56 10.73 13.34
N ASP A 11 -22.79 10.69 13.87
CA ASP A 11 -23.78 9.62 13.63
C ASP A 11 -24.34 9.74 12.20
N VAL A 12 -24.54 8.61 11.51
CA VAL A 12 -24.97 8.61 10.10
C VAL A 12 -26.05 7.55 9.85
N LEU A 13 -27.14 7.97 9.19
CA LEU A 13 -28.25 7.12 8.75
C LEU A 13 -28.49 7.32 7.24
N PRO A 14 -28.43 6.26 6.40
CA PRO A 14 -28.97 6.30 5.03
C PRO A 14 -30.46 6.65 5.03
N GLY A 15 -30.85 7.65 4.23
CA GLY A 15 -32.26 7.94 3.91
C GLY A 15 -33.09 8.68 4.97
N GLY A 16 -32.52 9.01 6.13
CA GLY A 16 -33.12 9.94 7.09
C GLY A 16 -32.57 11.36 6.94
N ALA A 17 -33.03 12.29 7.77
CA ALA A 17 -32.53 13.68 7.85
C ALA A 17 -31.00 13.82 8.11
N ASN A 18 -30.28 12.70 8.29
CA ASN A 18 -28.84 12.59 8.54
C ASN A 18 -28.09 11.75 7.47
N ALA A 19 -28.56 11.74 6.22
CA ALA A 19 -27.85 11.10 5.11
C ALA A 19 -26.51 11.82 4.86
N VAL A 20 -25.39 11.09 4.86
CA VAL A 20 -24.09 11.67 4.46
C VAL A 20 -24.08 11.87 2.96
N GLU A 21 -24.13 13.13 2.56
CA GLU A 21 -23.71 13.52 1.22
C GLU A 21 -22.20 13.37 1.11
N PHE A 22 -21.78 12.43 0.28
CA PHE A 22 -20.40 12.36 -0.16
C PHE A 22 -20.15 13.46 -1.20
N PRO A 23 -18.99 14.14 -1.16
CA PRO A 23 -18.65 15.17 -2.14
C PRO A 23 -18.56 14.62 -3.58
N GLU A 24 -18.42 13.30 -3.73
CA GLU A 24 -18.46 12.57 -4.98
C GLU A 24 -18.96 11.14 -4.71
N LYS A 25 -19.42 10.42 -5.74
CA LYS A 25 -19.88 9.04 -5.58
C LYS A 25 -18.71 8.10 -5.26
N PRO A 26 -18.80 7.23 -4.22
CA PRO A 26 -17.80 6.20 -3.99
C PRO A 26 -17.64 5.28 -5.22
N LEU A 27 -16.40 4.99 -5.60
CA LEU A 27 -16.06 4.11 -6.72
C LEU A 27 -16.05 2.63 -6.28
N PHE A 28 -15.34 2.33 -5.18
CA PHE A 28 -15.31 1.01 -4.56
C PHE A 28 -14.94 1.13 -3.08
N GLY A 29 -15.00 0.00 -2.36
CA GLY A 29 -14.49 -0.09 -1.01
C GLY A 29 -13.79 -1.40 -0.69
N VAL A 30 -12.94 -1.36 0.32
CA VAL A 30 -12.14 -2.50 0.80
C VAL A 30 -12.46 -2.76 2.26
N PHE A 31 -12.74 -4.02 2.60
CA PHE A 31 -12.89 -4.43 4.00
C PHE A 31 -11.52 -4.62 4.63
N THR A 32 -11.33 -4.03 5.82
CA THR A 32 -10.15 -4.23 6.67
C THR A 32 -10.50 -5.16 7.83
N SER A 33 -9.57 -6.06 8.19
CA SER A 33 -9.59 -6.75 9.47
C SER A 33 -9.36 -5.72 10.57
N GLY A 34 -10.41 -5.35 11.31
CA GLY A 34 -10.30 -4.39 12.39
C GLY A 34 -9.38 -4.93 13.49
N THR A 35 -8.27 -4.26 13.77
CA THR A 35 -7.21 -4.75 14.68
C THR A 35 -7.56 -4.73 16.17
N VAL A 36 -8.78 -4.35 16.56
CA VAL A 36 -9.18 -4.22 17.98
C VAL A 36 -10.58 -4.76 18.29
N SER A 37 -11.51 -4.78 17.32
CA SER A 37 -12.93 -5.08 17.59
C SER A 37 -13.44 -6.38 16.98
N GLY A 38 -12.62 -7.12 16.21
CA GLY A 38 -13.04 -8.32 15.46
C GLY A 38 -14.03 -8.07 14.31
N LYS A 39 -14.73 -6.92 14.32
CA LYS A 39 -15.65 -6.50 13.27
C LYS A 39 -14.90 -5.90 12.07
N PRO A 40 -15.19 -6.34 10.83
CA PRO A 40 -14.61 -5.76 9.63
C PRO A 40 -15.06 -4.31 9.47
N ARG A 41 -14.17 -3.46 8.94
CA ARG A 41 -14.48 -2.04 8.64
C ARG A 41 -14.37 -1.83 7.14
N LEU A 42 -15.34 -1.15 6.54
CA LEU A 42 -15.33 -0.84 5.11
C LEU A 42 -14.69 0.52 4.87
N VAL A 43 -13.64 0.58 4.05
CA VAL A 43 -13.00 1.82 3.64
C VAL A 43 -13.45 2.14 2.22
N LEU A 44 -14.00 3.34 2.00
CA LEU A 44 -14.53 3.79 0.72
C LEU A 44 -13.58 4.75 0.01
N TYR A 45 -13.44 4.59 -1.30
CA TYR A 45 -12.58 5.42 -2.13
C TYR A 45 -13.36 6.06 -3.27
N SER A 46 -13.00 7.30 -3.62
CA SER A 46 -13.40 7.90 -4.88
C SER A 46 -12.38 7.61 -5.97
N ARG A 47 -12.77 7.91 -7.21
CA ARG A 47 -11.84 7.94 -8.35
C ARG A 47 -10.64 8.86 -8.07
N ARG A 48 -10.91 10.06 -7.55
CA ARG A 48 -9.87 11.05 -7.25
C ARG A 48 -8.86 10.54 -6.22
N ASN A 49 -9.31 9.84 -5.17
CA ASN A 49 -8.38 9.30 -4.17
C ASN A 49 -7.39 8.31 -4.77
N ILE A 50 -7.91 7.39 -5.60
CA ILE A 50 -7.10 6.37 -6.25
C ILE A 50 -6.15 6.98 -7.28
N GLU A 51 -6.64 7.88 -8.13
CA GLU A 51 -5.81 8.55 -9.13
C GLU A 51 -4.70 9.36 -8.46
N ALA A 52 -5.00 10.10 -7.39
CA ALA A 52 -4.00 10.86 -6.63
C ALA A 52 -2.94 9.94 -6.01
N ALA A 53 -3.33 8.80 -5.44
CA ALA A 53 -2.40 7.85 -4.85
C ALA A 53 -1.47 7.22 -5.90
N LEU A 54 -2.04 6.75 -7.02
CA LEU A 54 -1.28 6.15 -8.11
C LEU A 54 -0.31 7.15 -8.74
N GLU A 55 -0.74 8.38 -8.98
CA GLU A 55 0.13 9.41 -9.55
C GLU A 55 1.30 9.75 -8.64
N ALA A 56 1.06 9.87 -7.33
CA ALA A 56 2.11 10.18 -6.36
C ALA A 56 3.17 9.08 -6.30
N VAL A 57 2.77 7.79 -6.31
CA VAL A 57 3.72 6.68 -6.35
C VAL A 57 4.44 6.63 -7.71
N LEU A 58 3.72 6.76 -8.83
CA LEU A 58 4.31 6.70 -10.16
C LEU A 58 5.28 7.84 -10.48
N LYS A 59 5.26 8.95 -9.74
CA LYS A 59 6.29 10.01 -9.86
C LYS A 59 7.66 9.57 -9.36
N LEU A 60 7.72 8.55 -8.49
CA LEU A 60 8.97 8.05 -7.93
C LEU A 60 9.72 7.12 -8.89
N PHE A 61 9.03 6.55 -9.88
CA PHE A 61 9.58 5.58 -10.82
C PHE A 61 9.69 6.19 -12.22
N ASP A 62 10.62 5.67 -13.01
CA ASP A 62 10.61 5.90 -14.45
C ASP A 62 9.50 5.03 -15.07
N ARG A 63 8.37 5.68 -15.34
CA ARG A 63 7.16 5.03 -15.88
C ARG A 63 7.43 4.34 -17.22
N THR A 64 8.36 4.86 -18.01
CA THR A 64 8.67 4.33 -19.35
C THR A 64 9.36 2.97 -19.29
N ARG A 65 9.99 2.67 -18.15
CA ARG A 65 10.67 1.39 -17.90
C ARG A 65 9.75 0.31 -17.35
N ILE A 66 8.53 0.67 -16.92
CA ILE A 66 7.56 -0.31 -16.41
C ILE A 66 6.81 -0.90 -17.61
N THR A 67 7.11 -2.16 -17.93
CA THR A 67 6.51 -2.89 -19.07
C THR A 67 5.53 -3.96 -18.63
N SER A 68 5.56 -4.36 -17.35
CA SER A 68 4.56 -5.22 -16.71
C SER A 68 4.57 -5.05 -15.19
N VAL A 69 3.50 -5.49 -14.54
CA VAL A 69 3.40 -5.53 -13.08
C VAL A 69 3.19 -6.97 -12.64
N PHE A 70 4.03 -7.48 -11.74
CA PHE A 70 3.79 -8.74 -11.05
C PHE A 70 3.31 -8.46 -9.62
N ALA A 71 2.12 -8.93 -9.25
CA ALA A 71 1.54 -8.73 -7.93
C ALA A 71 1.48 -10.05 -7.14
N TYR A 72 2.25 -10.16 -6.04
CA TYR A 72 1.97 -11.19 -5.03
C TYR A 72 0.70 -10.87 -4.22
N PRO A 73 0.50 -9.63 -3.70
CA PRO A 73 -0.71 -9.29 -2.99
C PRO A 73 -1.92 -9.30 -3.94
N GLN A 74 -2.96 -10.00 -3.52
CA GLN A 74 -4.21 -10.17 -4.26
C GLN A 74 -5.16 -8.96 -4.06
N PRO A 75 -6.19 -8.77 -4.92
CA PRO A 75 -7.00 -7.56 -4.96
C PRO A 75 -8.01 -7.43 -3.81
N PHE A 76 -8.06 -8.40 -2.89
CA PHE A 76 -8.77 -8.25 -1.62
C PHE A 76 -8.01 -7.41 -0.59
N HIS A 77 -6.72 -7.12 -0.84
CA HIS A 77 -5.91 -6.21 -0.03
C HIS A 77 -5.59 -4.95 -0.84
N THR A 78 -5.66 -3.76 -0.23
CA THR A 78 -5.46 -2.47 -0.94
C THR A 78 -4.10 -2.37 -1.64
N PHE A 79 -3.06 -3.03 -1.11
CA PHE A 79 -1.74 -3.11 -1.76
C PHE A 79 -1.85 -3.78 -3.14
N GLY A 80 -2.49 -4.95 -3.20
CA GLY A 80 -2.71 -5.65 -4.47
C GLY A 80 -3.65 -4.88 -5.36
N LEU A 81 -4.82 -4.48 -4.84
CA LEU A 81 -5.85 -3.80 -5.62
C LEU A 81 -5.34 -2.50 -6.26
N THR A 82 -4.81 -1.59 -5.45
CA THR A 82 -4.43 -0.26 -5.93
C THR A 82 -3.08 -0.31 -6.64
N LEU A 83 -2.01 -0.73 -5.97
CA LEU A 83 -0.66 -0.68 -6.58
C LEU A 83 -0.41 -1.81 -7.57
N GLY A 84 -1.14 -2.92 -7.52
CA GLY A 84 -1.04 -4.00 -8.52
C GLY A 84 -1.99 -3.80 -9.68
N TYR A 85 -3.27 -4.02 -9.43
CA TYR A 85 -4.29 -4.17 -10.47
C TYR A 85 -4.61 -2.82 -11.13
N LEU A 86 -4.95 -1.81 -10.34
CA LEU A 86 -5.30 -0.48 -10.87
C LEU A 86 -4.09 0.25 -11.44
N LEU A 87 -2.89 0.05 -10.88
CA LEU A 87 -1.65 0.59 -11.45
C LEU A 87 -1.37 0.03 -12.84
N ALA A 88 -1.44 -1.30 -13.00
CA ALA A 88 -1.22 -1.95 -14.30
C ALA A 88 -2.22 -1.46 -15.35
N LEU A 89 -3.50 -1.38 -14.98
CA LEU A 89 -4.56 -0.82 -15.83
C LEU A 89 -4.28 0.65 -16.21
N LYS A 90 -3.83 1.47 -15.26
CA LYS A 90 -3.50 2.89 -15.50
C LYS A 90 -2.32 3.05 -16.44
N LEU A 91 -1.31 2.19 -16.34
CA LEU A 91 -0.13 2.19 -17.22
C LEU A 91 -0.41 1.53 -18.58
N GLY A 92 -1.50 0.77 -18.72
CA GLY A 92 -1.80 0.01 -19.93
C GLY A 92 -0.83 -1.17 -20.14
N VAL A 93 -0.28 -1.73 -19.05
CA VAL A 93 0.70 -2.82 -19.10
C VAL A 93 0.11 -4.13 -18.58
N PRO A 94 0.66 -5.30 -18.97
CA PRO A 94 0.21 -6.58 -18.45
C PRO A 94 0.32 -6.67 -16.94
N LEU A 95 -0.79 -7.08 -16.30
CA LEU A 95 -0.81 -7.53 -14.92
C LEU A 95 -0.55 -9.04 -14.88
N ARG A 96 0.40 -9.46 -14.05
CA ARG A 96 0.78 -10.86 -13.83
C ARG A 96 0.64 -11.19 -12.35
N PHE A 97 0.12 -12.37 -12.04
CA PHE A 97 0.03 -12.91 -10.69
C PHE A 97 -0.06 -14.43 -10.75
N HIS A 98 0.20 -15.07 -9.62
CA HIS A 98 -0.02 -16.51 -9.48
C HIS A 98 -1.49 -16.79 -9.16
N GLU A 99 -2.11 -17.69 -9.91
CA GLU A 99 -3.45 -18.18 -9.62
C GLU A 99 -3.41 -19.21 -8.50
N GLY A 100 -4.24 -19.00 -7.48
CA GLY A 100 -4.33 -19.90 -6.33
C GLY A 100 -3.68 -19.35 -5.07
N LYS A 101 -3.35 -20.25 -4.14
CA LYS A 101 -2.77 -19.88 -2.84
C LYS A 101 -1.29 -19.56 -2.98
N TYR A 102 -0.82 -18.60 -2.17
CA TYR A 102 0.60 -18.32 -2.04
C TYR A 102 1.38 -19.60 -1.70
N SER A 103 2.40 -19.89 -2.50
CA SER A 103 3.26 -21.07 -2.38
C SER A 103 4.60 -20.85 -3.08
N GLN A 104 5.49 -21.84 -3.04
CA GLN A 104 6.74 -21.81 -3.85
C GLN A 104 6.46 -21.65 -5.35
N GLU A 105 5.31 -22.15 -5.83
CA GLU A 105 4.91 -22.02 -7.23
C GLU A 105 4.60 -20.57 -7.62
N SER A 106 4.21 -19.74 -6.65
CA SER A 106 4.02 -18.30 -6.88
C SER A 106 5.32 -17.61 -7.30
N HIS A 107 6.46 -18.02 -6.75
CA HIS A 107 7.78 -17.49 -7.12
C HIS A 107 8.25 -18.01 -8.47
N ARG A 108 7.97 -19.27 -8.79
CA ARG A 108 8.23 -19.84 -10.13
C ARG A 108 7.40 -19.14 -11.20
N THR A 109 6.13 -18.86 -10.90
CA THR A 109 5.27 -18.05 -11.77
C THR A 109 5.85 -16.65 -11.98
N ARG A 110 6.35 -15.99 -10.93
CA ARG A 110 7.06 -14.70 -11.08
C ARG A 110 8.28 -14.82 -11.98
N ALA A 111 9.07 -15.88 -11.79
CA ALA A 111 10.34 -16.10 -12.46
C ALA A 111 10.21 -16.51 -13.92
N SER A 112 9.11 -17.18 -14.30
CA SER A 112 8.85 -17.59 -15.70
C SER A 112 8.62 -16.41 -16.65
N PHE A 113 8.35 -15.22 -16.11
CA PHE A 113 8.23 -14.00 -16.88
C PHE A 113 9.59 -13.35 -17.12
N THR A 114 10.08 -13.47 -18.35
CA THR A 114 11.32 -12.86 -18.83
C THR A 114 11.08 -11.41 -19.27
N ASP A 115 11.09 -10.48 -18.32
CA ASP A 115 10.77 -9.08 -18.58
C ASP A 115 11.63 -8.12 -17.75
N ALA A 116 12.57 -7.45 -18.43
CA ALA A 116 13.49 -6.50 -17.80
C ALA A 116 12.78 -5.27 -17.22
N GLY A 117 11.58 -4.92 -17.68
CA GLY A 117 10.79 -3.81 -17.16
C GLY A 117 9.74 -4.21 -16.11
N GLN A 118 9.77 -5.44 -15.61
CA GLN A 118 8.80 -5.93 -14.63
C GLN A 118 8.92 -5.18 -13.29
N LEU A 119 7.81 -4.59 -12.83
CA LEU A 119 7.64 -4.07 -11.47
C LEU A 119 7.02 -5.15 -10.58
N THR A 120 7.77 -5.63 -9.58
CA THR A 120 7.27 -6.68 -8.66
C THR A 120 6.75 -6.07 -7.35
N LEU A 121 5.53 -6.42 -6.93
CA LEU A 121 4.94 -5.96 -5.66
C LEU A 121 4.89 -7.10 -4.66
N GLY A 122 5.38 -6.88 -3.45
CA GLY A 122 5.39 -7.93 -2.44
C GLY A 122 5.71 -7.44 -1.03
N THR A 123 5.51 -8.33 -0.06
CA THR A 123 5.92 -8.14 1.32
C THR A 123 7.38 -8.58 1.49
N PRO A 124 8.04 -8.20 2.59
CA PRO A 124 9.35 -8.74 2.96
C PRO A 124 9.41 -10.27 2.90
N ALA A 125 8.36 -10.96 3.35
CA ALA A 125 8.28 -12.42 3.30
C ALA A 125 8.36 -12.97 1.86
N HIS A 126 7.63 -12.36 0.91
CA HIS A 126 7.69 -12.78 -0.50
C HIS A 126 9.10 -12.65 -1.07
N PHE A 127 9.80 -11.57 -0.75
CA PHE A 127 11.15 -11.34 -1.25
C PHE A 127 12.20 -12.21 -0.56
N PHE A 128 12.02 -12.50 0.73
CA PHE A 128 12.85 -13.45 1.46
C PHE A 128 12.75 -14.84 0.84
N ASP A 129 11.53 -15.34 0.62
CA ASP A 129 11.27 -16.65 0.02
C ASP A 129 11.81 -16.71 -1.42
N LEU A 130 11.62 -15.65 -2.22
CA LEU A 130 12.18 -15.55 -3.56
C LEU A 130 13.71 -15.67 -3.55
N CYS A 131 14.39 -14.89 -2.70
CA CYS A 131 15.85 -14.96 -2.58
C CYS A 131 16.34 -16.34 -2.13
N ALA A 132 15.60 -16.99 -1.21
CA ALA A 132 15.90 -18.34 -0.75
C ALA A 132 15.77 -19.39 -1.86
N LEU A 133 14.77 -19.26 -2.74
CA LEU A 133 14.61 -20.15 -3.90
C LEU A 133 15.68 -19.92 -4.97
N ILE A 134 16.08 -18.67 -5.21
CA ILE A 134 17.16 -18.36 -6.17
C ILE A 134 18.48 -18.97 -5.70
N LYS A 135 18.80 -18.86 -4.40
CA LYS A 135 19.96 -19.54 -3.80
C LYS A 135 19.92 -21.07 -3.94
N LYS A 136 18.73 -21.65 -4.16
CA LYS A 136 18.51 -23.07 -4.39
C LYS A 136 18.41 -23.44 -5.88
N GLY A 137 18.72 -22.50 -6.79
CA GLY A 137 18.79 -22.74 -8.23
C GLY A 137 17.56 -22.30 -9.03
N LEU A 138 16.63 -21.53 -8.44
CA LEU A 138 15.59 -20.87 -9.25
C LEU A 138 16.25 -19.77 -10.10
N GLU A 139 16.21 -19.92 -11.42
CA GLU A 139 16.68 -18.88 -12.34
C GLU A 139 15.68 -17.71 -12.38
N VAL A 140 16.21 -16.50 -12.45
CA VAL A 140 15.41 -15.28 -12.60
C VAL A 140 16.03 -14.39 -13.67
N THR A 141 15.18 -13.61 -14.33
CA THR A 141 15.64 -12.51 -15.20
C THR A 141 15.79 -11.24 -14.37
N PRO A 142 16.89 -10.48 -14.53
CA PRO A 142 17.03 -9.15 -13.97
C PRO A 142 15.84 -8.26 -14.35
N SER A 143 15.33 -7.48 -13.42
CA SER A 143 14.13 -6.67 -13.62
C SER A 143 14.28 -5.27 -13.04
N TYR A 144 13.53 -4.32 -13.58
CA TYR A 144 13.66 -2.91 -13.27
C TYR A 144 13.51 -2.62 -11.78
N SER A 145 12.38 -2.98 -11.17
CA SER A 145 12.09 -2.48 -9.83
C SER A 145 11.12 -3.36 -9.05
N CYS A 146 10.99 -3.04 -7.76
CA CYS A 146 9.98 -3.61 -6.89
C CYS A 146 9.51 -2.62 -5.83
N ILE A 147 8.32 -2.87 -5.28
CA ILE A 147 7.84 -2.23 -4.06
C ILE A 147 7.74 -3.31 -2.98
N ILE A 148 8.55 -3.15 -1.94
CA ILE A 148 8.53 -3.97 -0.73
C ILE A 148 7.72 -3.22 0.32
N GLY A 149 6.61 -3.79 0.78
CA GLY A 149 5.73 -3.10 1.72
C GLY A 149 4.82 -4.01 2.54
N GLY A 150 4.02 -3.43 3.43
CA GLY A 150 3.09 -4.15 4.30
C GLY A 150 3.70 -4.74 5.57
N ALA A 151 5.04 -4.72 5.71
CA ALA A 151 5.77 -5.00 6.95
C ALA A 151 7.12 -4.29 6.95
N ALA A 152 7.80 -4.26 8.10
CA ALA A 152 9.14 -3.69 8.22
C ALA A 152 10.15 -4.45 7.33
N VAL A 153 11.05 -3.71 6.68
CA VAL A 153 12.05 -4.26 5.77
C VAL A 153 13.43 -4.16 6.41
N ASP A 154 14.15 -5.27 6.45
CA ASP A 154 15.54 -5.28 6.89
C ASP A 154 16.50 -4.81 5.80
N VAL A 155 17.59 -4.13 6.21
CA VAL A 155 18.64 -3.68 5.27
C VAL A 155 19.23 -4.86 4.50
N ASP A 156 19.48 -5.97 5.19
CA ASP A 156 20.00 -7.19 4.57
C ASP A 156 19.06 -7.75 3.52
N LEU A 157 17.74 -7.74 3.78
CA LEU A 157 16.77 -8.19 2.79
C LEU A 157 16.77 -7.27 1.57
N TRP A 158 16.82 -5.95 1.76
CA TRP A 158 16.91 -5.00 0.64
C TRP A 158 18.15 -5.27 -0.23
N ASN A 159 19.30 -5.49 0.42
CA ASN A 159 20.56 -5.84 -0.27
C ASN A 159 20.45 -7.18 -1.02
N GLN A 160 19.78 -8.18 -0.44
CA GLN A 160 19.55 -9.47 -1.09
C GLN A 160 18.61 -9.34 -2.28
N VAL A 161 17.55 -8.52 -2.19
CA VAL A 161 16.65 -8.27 -3.33
C VAL A 161 17.42 -7.66 -4.51
N ARG A 162 18.33 -6.72 -4.24
CA ARG A 162 19.14 -6.12 -5.29
C ARG A 162 20.14 -7.11 -5.91
N SER A 163 20.86 -7.85 -5.08
CA SER A 163 21.98 -8.70 -5.51
C SER A 163 21.58 -10.11 -5.98
N ILE A 164 20.67 -10.77 -5.25
CA ILE A 164 20.24 -12.16 -5.52
C ILE A 164 19.01 -12.18 -6.42
N ALA A 165 17.99 -11.39 -6.12
CA ALA A 165 16.80 -11.31 -6.97
C ALA A 165 16.99 -10.44 -8.23
N GLN A 166 18.18 -9.85 -8.38
CA GLN A 166 18.59 -9.05 -9.54
C GLN A 166 17.59 -7.94 -9.89
N ILE A 167 17.02 -7.30 -8.86
CA ILE A 167 16.12 -6.16 -9.02
C ILE A 167 16.93 -4.88 -8.91
N GLU A 168 16.99 -4.11 -10.00
CA GLU A 168 17.89 -2.96 -10.13
C GLU A 168 17.63 -1.88 -9.08
N ALA A 169 16.36 -1.49 -8.91
CA ALA A 169 15.98 -0.34 -8.09
C ALA A 169 14.88 -0.67 -7.06
N PRO A 170 15.16 -1.46 -6.00
CA PRO A 170 14.13 -1.78 -5.00
C PRO A 170 13.65 -0.52 -4.25
N SER A 171 12.34 -0.39 -4.06
CA SER A 171 11.70 0.66 -3.26
C SER A 171 11.03 0.04 -2.03
N ILE A 172 11.08 0.75 -0.90
CA ILE A 172 10.33 0.38 0.31
C ILE A 172 9.14 1.31 0.44
N GLY A 173 7.94 0.77 0.55
CA GLY A 173 6.71 1.54 0.71
C GLY A 173 5.99 1.22 2.02
N TYR A 174 5.51 2.26 2.69
CA TYR A 174 4.61 2.13 3.84
C TYR A 174 3.29 2.84 3.55
N GLY A 175 2.21 2.24 4.03
CA GLY A 175 0.95 2.95 4.22
C GLY A 175 -0.11 2.04 4.81
N CYS A 176 -1.36 2.46 4.67
CA CYS A 176 -2.51 1.81 5.26
C CYS A 176 -3.70 1.85 4.29
N THR A 177 -4.73 1.06 4.58
CA THR A 177 -5.95 1.03 3.76
C THR A 177 -6.55 2.42 3.60
N GLU A 178 -6.55 3.24 4.64
CA GLU A 178 -7.12 4.57 4.62
C GLU A 178 -6.33 5.60 3.77
N ALA A 179 -5.13 5.24 3.28
CA ALA A 179 -4.28 6.08 2.43
C ALA A 179 -3.99 5.46 1.05
N SER A 180 -4.83 4.53 0.59
CA SER A 180 -4.91 4.09 -0.81
C SER A 180 -3.62 3.68 -1.55
N PRO A 181 -2.71 2.80 -1.07
CA PRO A 181 -2.39 2.29 0.25
C PRO A 181 -1.04 2.86 0.75
N ALA A 182 -0.60 3.98 0.18
CA ALA A 182 0.78 4.46 0.24
C ALA A 182 0.84 5.84 0.90
N VAL A 183 1.74 5.95 1.86
CA VAL A 183 1.97 7.17 2.64
C VAL A 183 3.40 7.64 2.43
N THR A 184 4.35 6.73 2.60
CA THR A 184 5.78 7.03 2.44
C THR A 184 6.46 6.02 1.55
N HIS A 185 7.52 6.47 0.89
CA HIS A 185 8.39 5.61 0.10
C HIS A 185 9.86 5.99 0.30
N LEU A 186 10.72 4.98 0.30
CA LEU A 186 12.10 5.15 -0.15
C LEU A 186 12.11 5.10 -1.67
N ASN A 187 12.75 6.10 -2.28
CA ASN A 187 12.86 6.18 -3.73
C ASN A 187 13.49 4.92 -4.32
N PRO A 188 13.08 4.48 -5.52
CA PRO A 188 13.64 3.29 -6.16
C PRO A 188 15.17 3.32 -6.20
N GLY A 189 15.80 2.25 -5.71
CA GLY A 189 17.26 2.12 -5.69
C GLY A 189 17.96 2.81 -4.51
N THR A 190 17.21 3.50 -3.64
CA THR A 190 17.74 4.09 -2.40
C THR A 190 17.74 3.04 -1.29
N ALA A 191 18.93 2.68 -0.81
CA ALA A 191 19.08 1.73 0.29
C ALA A 191 18.56 2.33 1.61
N PRO A 192 17.86 1.54 2.45
CA PRO A 192 17.52 1.97 3.80
C PRO A 192 18.79 2.13 4.65
N SER A 193 18.87 3.22 5.40
CA SER A 193 19.96 3.50 6.37
C SER A 193 19.90 2.59 7.61
N ARG A 194 18.72 2.03 7.91
CA ARG A 194 18.46 1.14 9.03
C ARG A 194 17.25 0.24 8.74
N SER A 195 17.18 -0.90 9.40
CA SER A 195 16.01 -1.79 9.32
C SER A 195 14.74 -1.06 9.78
N GLY A 196 13.64 -1.26 9.05
CA GLY A 196 12.35 -0.64 9.33
C GLY A 196 12.24 0.84 8.94
N GLU A 197 13.18 1.37 8.16
CA GLU A 197 13.02 2.67 7.51
C GLU A 197 11.90 2.61 6.45
N ILE A 198 11.01 3.61 6.47
CA ILE A 198 9.85 3.68 5.58
C ILE A 198 9.93 4.83 4.55
N GLY A 199 11.03 5.59 4.57
CA GLY A 199 11.29 6.69 3.65
C GLY A 199 10.48 7.95 3.94
N PHE A 200 10.15 8.67 2.88
CA PHE A 200 9.63 10.04 2.90
C PHE A 200 8.15 10.09 2.50
N PRO A 201 7.36 11.03 3.02
CA PRO A 201 6.00 11.27 2.58
C PRO A 201 5.91 11.47 1.06
N LEU A 202 4.88 10.88 0.46
CA LEU A 202 4.51 11.18 -0.92
C LEU A 202 4.23 12.69 -1.07
N ASP A 203 4.54 13.23 -2.24
CA ASP A 203 4.53 14.69 -2.50
C ASP A 203 3.15 15.35 -2.33
N ASN A 204 2.08 14.58 -2.50
CA ASN A 204 0.71 15.03 -2.32
C ASN A 204 0.17 14.84 -0.89
N LEU A 205 0.98 14.31 0.02
CA LEU A 205 0.60 14.06 1.41
C LEU A 205 1.31 15.04 2.35
N HIS A 206 0.54 15.61 3.26
CA HIS A 206 1.06 16.35 4.40
C HIS A 206 1.09 15.43 5.61
N SER A 207 2.19 15.45 6.36
CA SER A 207 2.34 14.68 7.58
C SER A 207 2.74 15.57 8.75
N THR A 208 2.08 15.37 9.87
CA THR A 208 2.40 16.06 11.13
C THR A 208 2.62 15.02 12.22
N VAL A 209 3.78 15.08 12.88
CA VAL A 209 4.04 14.22 14.03
C VAL A 209 3.23 14.76 15.21
N VAL A 210 2.27 13.98 15.68
CA VAL A 210 1.45 14.32 16.84
C VAL A 210 2.05 13.63 18.06
N LYS A 211 2.39 14.42 19.09
CA LYS A 211 3.04 13.91 20.29
C LYS A 211 2.16 12.82 20.92
N ASP A 212 2.76 11.66 21.19
CA ASP A 212 2.14 10.48 21.81
C ASP A 212 0.95 9.84 21.06
N GLN A 213 0.62 10.31 19.85
CA GLN A 213 -0.47 9.78 19.02
C GLN A 213 0.00 9.15 17.70
N GLY A 214 1.19 9.54 17.18
CA GLY A 214 1.77 8.99 15.97
C GLY A 214 1.99 10.04 14.89
N VAL A 215 1.78 9.67 13.63
CA VAL A 215 1.86 10.59 12.48
C VAL A 215 0.46 10.80 11.92
N GLU A 216 -0.01 12.03 11.93
CA GLU A 216 -1.24 12.44 11.25
C GLU A 216 -0.94 12.77 9.79
N ILE A 217 -1.71 12.22 8.87
CA ILE A 217 -1.53 12.32 7.43
C ILE A 217 -2.80 12.93 6.83
N SER A 218 -2.65 13.86 5.90
CA SER A 218 -3.75 14.46 5.13
C SER A 218 -3.33 14.70 3.68
N GLY A 219 -4.30 14.79 2.77
CA GLY A 219 -4.05 14.89 1.33
C GLY A 219 -5.11 14.20 0.48
N PRO A 220 -4.99 14.28 -0.85
CA PRO A 220 -6.02 13.84 -1.78
C PRO A 220 -6.10 12.32 -1.93
N SER A 221 -5.05 11.57 -1.56
CA SER A 221 -5.02 10.11 -1.61
C SER A 221 -5.68 9.41 -0.42
N LEU A 222 -6.14 10.15 0.60
CA LEU A 222 -6.87 9.55 1.70
C LEU A 222 -8.25 9.06 1.26
N CYS A 223 -8.71 7.97 1.85
CA CYS A 223 -10.04 7.43 1.63
C CYS A 223 -11.13 8.46 1.94
N MET A 224 -12.27 8.36 1.24
CA MET A 224 -13.42 9.21 1.51
C MET A 224 -13.98 9.00 2.90
N ALA A 225 -14.10 7.73 3.29
CA ALA A 225 -14.73 7.35 4.53
C ALA A 225 -14.31 5.96 5.03
N LYS A 226 -14.47 5.77 6.34
CA LYS A 226 -14.33 4.48 7.01
C LYS A 226 -15.61 4.14 7.75
N ILE A 227 -16.24 3.02 7.42
CA ILE A 227 -17.49 2.56 7.99
C ILE A 227 -17.20 1.48 9.03
N ARG A 228 -17.64 1.70 10.28
CA ARG A 228 -17.34 0.82 11.43
C ARG A 228 -18.42 -0.22 11.72
N GLU A 229 -19.68 0.05 11.41
CA GLU A 229 -20.79 -0.83 11.76
C GLU A 229 -21.91 -0.76 10.70
N LEU A 230 -22.21 -1.91 10.10
CA LEU A 230 -23.41 -2.17 9.30
C LEU A 230 -24.42 -2.80 10.28
N LYS A 231 -25.29 -2.00 10.92
CA LYS A 231 -26.30 -2.55 11.86
C LYS A 231 -27.49 -3.19 11.13
N SER A 232 -27.78 -2.73 9.90
CA SER A 232 -28.81 -3.25 9.00
C SER A 232 -28.48 -2.82 7.55
N PRO A 233 -29.19 -3.31 6.51
CA PRO A 233 -29.01 -2.86 5.12
C PRO A 233 -29.17 -1.34 4.95
N ASP A 234 -29.84 -0.70 5.90
CA ASP A 234 -30.27 0.69 5.85
C ASP A 234 -29.58 1.59 6.91
N LEU A 235 -28.54 1.11 7.61
CA LEU A 235 -27.78 1.90 8.60
C LEU A 235 -26.26 1.77 8.39
N LEU A 236 -25.63 2.89 7.98
CA LEU A 236 -24.18 3.02 7.76
C LEU A 236 -23.60 4.10 8.67
N TYR A 237 -22.78 3.72 9.67
CA TYR A 237 -21.95 4.69 10.38
C TYR A 237 -20.70 5.01 9.55
N ALA A 238 -20.70 6.11 8.80
CA ALA A 238 -19.57 6.55 7.99
C ALA A 238 -18.73 7.64 8.68
N TRP A 239 -17.46 7.37 8.94
CA TRP A 239 -16.50 8.36 9.39
C TRP A 239 -15.89 9.07 8.18
N ARG A 240 -16.01 10.40 8.12
CA ARG A 240 -15.27 11.26 7.18
C ARG A 240 -14.20 11.99 7.98
N SER A 241 -12.94 11.82 7.62
CA SER A 241 -11.87 12.67 8.15
C SER A 241 -10.94 13.04 7.01
N SER A 242 -10.54 14.30 7.00
CA SER A 242 -9.44 14.78 6.16
C SER A 242 -8.07 14.27 6.61
N LYS A 243 -8.02 13.56 7.75
CA LYS A 243 -6.81 13.15 8.46
C LYS A 243 -6.86 11.69 8.91
N VAL A 244 -5.79 10.96 8.71
CA VAL A 244 -5.59 9.58 9.21
C VAL A 244 -4.34 9.53 10.08
N THR A 245 -4.43 8.91 11.24
CA THR A 245 -3.28 8.70 12.12
C THR A 245 -2.65 7.33 11.86
N ALA A 246 -1.40 7.33 11.40
CA ALA A 246 -0.57 6.15 11.27
C ALA A 246 0.24 5.91 12.56
N GLN A 247 0.18 4.68 13.08
CA GLN A 247 1.00 4.26 14.23
C GLN A 247 2.35 3.75 13.74
N VAL A 248 3.29 4.67 13.53
CA VAL A 248 4.68 4.33 13.19
C VAL A 248 5.60 4.96 14.23
N SER A 249 6.68 4.27 14.57
CA SER A 249 7.75 4.87 15.38
C SER A 249 8.25 6.14 14.72
N ARG A 250 8.42 7.22 15.50
CA ARG A 250 9.04 8.46 15.01
C ARG A 250 10.41 8.22 14.41
N SER A 251 11.14 7.22 14.92
CA SER A 251 12.46 6.85 14.43
C SER A 251 12.43 6.14 13.08
N SER A 252 11.29 5.79 12.50
CA SER A 252 11.20 5.16 11.17
C SER A 252 10.85 6.17 10.06
N PHE A 253 10.29 7.31 10.42
CA PHE A 253 9.74 8.31 9.51
C PHE A 253 10.77 9.39 9.14
N GLN A 254 10.98 9.65 7.85
CA GLN A 254 11.79 10.77 7.37
C GLN A 254 10.89 11.98 7.10
N ARG A 255 11.39 13.21 7.27
CA ARG A 255 10.66 14.44 6.92
C ARG A 255 11.26 15.05 5.66
N ASN A 256 10.42 15.63 4.82
CA ASN A 256 10.89 16.53 3.78
C ASN A 256 11.37 17.82 4.48
N SER A 257 12.61 18.23 4.17
CA SER A 257 13.20 19.49 4.63
C SER A 257 12.52 20.69 4.00
#